data_AF-K2HPY9-F1
#
_entry.id   AF-K2HPY9-F1
#
_cell.length_a   1.000
_cell.length_b   1.000
_cell.length_c   1.000
_cell.angle_alpha   90.00
_cell.angle_beta   90.00
_cell.angle_gamma   90.00
#
_symmetry.space_group_name_H-M   'P 1'
#
loop_
_entity.id
_entity.type
_entity.pdbx_description
1 polymer ?
#
loop_
_entity_poly.entity_id
_entity_poly.type
_entity_poly.pdbx_seq_one_letter_code
_entity_poly.pdbx_strand_id
1 'polypeptide(L)'
;MLSIPWLLRVVVGSLLLGITSTVFTFILPAADLNFQFRQSLDAPSFLTQTRFNLTNFNYDGECSKVFKSEKNNERDVLLLGGSFHQAKKWKELEPMVYSQFKMNLETIPNAKKVFVLIGNPPTPDFIENLNKCGVEVVQAKNVPQGN
;
A
#
# COMPACT_ATOMS: atom_id res chain seq x y z
N MET A 1 39.41 -41.04 -20.45
CA MET A 1 38.75 -40.22 -21.48
C MET A 1 37.27 -40.47 -21.41
N LEU A 2 36.50 -39.50 -20.92
CA LEU A 2 35.06 -39.34 -21.18
C LEU A 2 34.71 -37.91 -20.74
N SER A 3 34.66 -37.07 -21.76
CA SER A 3 34.26 -35.67 -21.76
C SER A 3 32.80 -35.54 -21.35
N ILE A 4 32.54 -34.87 -20.23
CA ILE A 4 31.18 -34.46 -19.84
C ILE A 4 30.87 -33.13 -20.55
N PRO A 5 29.75 -33.01 -21.27
CA PRO A 5 29.53 -31.96 -22.26
C PRO A 5 29.08 -30.64 -21.61
N TRP A 6 29.31 -29.56 -22.35
CA TRP A 6 29.03 -28.14 -22.06
C TRP A 6 27.59 -27.79 -21.61
N LEU A 7 26.66 -28.75 -21.59
CA LEU A 7 25.26 -28.59 -21.16
C LEU A 7 25.10 -28.34 -19.65
N LEU A 8 26.04 -28.76 -18.81
CA LEU A 8 25.96 -28.48 -17.36
C LEU A 8 26.29 -27.02 -16.98
N ARG A 9 26.94 -26.24 -17.86
CA ARG A 9 27.23 -24.82 -17.59
C ARG A 9 26.08 -23.87 -17.98
N VAL A 10 25.16 -24.31 -18.85
CA VAL A 10 24.00 -23.50 -19.26
C VAL A 10 22.84 -23.61 -18.25
N VAL A 11 22.73 -24.74 -17.53
CA VAL A 11 21.68 -24.94 -16.51
C VAL A 11 22.00 -24.23 -15.19
N VAL A 12 23.28 -24.03 -14.85
CA VAL A 12 23.66 -23.29 -13.63
C VAL A 12 23.70 -21.77 -13.84
N GLY A 13 23.84 -21.31 -15.10
CA GLY A 13 23.84 -19.88 -15.44
C GLY A 13 22.46 -19.26 -15.73
N SER A 14 21.41 -20.07 -15.89
CA SER A 14 20.06 -19.58 -16.24
C SER A 14 19.04 -19.74 -15.12
N LEU A 15 19.44 -20.26 -13.96
CA LEU A 15 18.57 -20.41 -12.78
C LEU A 15 18.73 -19.25 -11.76
N LEU A 16 19.46 -18.19 -12.13
CA LEU A 16 19.74 -17.04 -11.27
C LEU A 16 19.03 -15.74 -11.70
N LEU A 17 18.13 -15.78 -12.69
CA LEU A 17 17.42 -14.57 -13.19
C LEU A 17 15.90 -14.74 -13.42
N GLY A 18 15.27 -15.76 -12.83
CA GLY A 18 13.90 -16.14 -13.22
C GLY A 18 12.79 -16.03 -12.19
N ILE A 19 13.06 -15.88 -10.88
CA ILE A 19 11.99 -15.84 -9.85
C ILE A 19 12.42 -14.93 -8.68
N THR A 20 12.43 -13.61 -8.89
CA THR A 20 12.21 -12.64 -7.80
C THR A 20 10.88 -11.92 -7.96
N SER A 21 9.92 -12.54 -8.66
CA SER A 21 8.52 -12.25 -8.43
C SER A 21 8.09 -12.93 -7.13
N THR A 22 8.66 -12.47 -6.01
CA THR A 22 7.96 -12.55 -4.73
C THR A 22 6.76 -11.63 -4.86
N VAL A 23 5.70 -12.15 -5.47
CA VAL A 23 4.36 -11.69 -5.18
C VAL A 23 4.18 -11.92 -3.69
N PHE A 24 4.32 -10.84 -2.91
CA PHE A 24 3.87 -10.79 -1.54
C PHE A 24 2.35 -10.91 -1.56
N THR A 25 1.87 -12.14 -1.77
CA THR A 25 0.48 -12.50 -1.52
C THR A 25 0.39 -12.58 0.00
N PHE A 26 -0.03 -11.48 0.64
CA PHE A 26 -0.42 -11.50 2.04
C PHE A 26 -1.67 -12.39 2.15
N ILE A 27 -1.46 -13.70 2.30
CA ILE A 27 -2.46 -14.57 2.92
C ILE A 27 -2.30 -14.32 4.41
N LEU A 28 -3.02 -13.31 4.93
CA LEU A 28 -3.22 -13.19 6.36
C LEU A 28 -3.95 -14.47 6.81
N PRO A 29 -3.38 -15.30 7.72
CA PRO A 29 -4.22 -16.26 8.40
C PRO A 29 -5.28 -15.46 9.15
N ALA A 30 -6.54 -15.83 8.96
CA ALA A 30 -7.67 -15.28 9.68
C ALA A 30 -7.54 -15.61 11.18
N ALA A 31 -6.64 -14.91 11.87
CA ALA A 31 -6.83 -14.61 13.27
C ALA A 31 -8.00 -13.62 13.30
N ASP A 32 -9.07 -14.04 13.96
CA ASP A 32 -10.32 -13.30 14.18
C ASP A 32 -10.03 -12.03 15.00
N LEU A 33 -9.40 -11.04 14.37
CA LEU A 33 -9.39 -9.66 14.80
C LEU A 33 -10.67 -9.06 14.23
N ASN A 34 -11.78 -9.24 14.94
CA ASN A 34 -13.02 -8.48 14.75
C ASN A 34 -12.77 -7.01 15.13
N PHE A 35 -11.86 -6.36 14.41
CA PHE A 35 -11.53 -4.96 14.57
C PHE A 35 -12.40 -4.18 13.58
N GLN A 36 -13.63 -3.87 14.00
CA GLN A 36 -14.48 -2.96 13.23
C GLN A 36 -13.90 -1.54 13.32
N PHE A 37 -13.08 -1.15 12.35
CA PHE A 37 -12.75 0.24 12.12
C PHE A 37 -14.02 0.99 11.71
N ARG A 38 -14.61 1.75 12.62
CA ARG A 38 -15.50 2.86 12.27
C ARG A 38 -14.78 4.15 12.54
N GLN A 39 -13.89 4.54 11.63
CA GLN A 39 -13.28 5.87 11.67
C GLN A 39 -13.99 6.79 10.70
N SER A 40 -14.54 7.88 11.23
CA SER A 40 -14.99 9.01 10.42
C SER A 40 -13.80 9.61 9.66
N LEU A 41 -14.06 10.18 8.49
CA LEU A 41 -13.09 10.96 7.74
C LEU A 41 -12.51 12.13 8.57
N ASP A 42 -13.22 12.59 9.59
CA ASP A 42 -12.78 13.68 10.48
C ASP A 42 -12.06 13.19 11.75
N ALA A 43 -12.05 11.87 12.02
CA ALA A 43 -11.42 11.32 13.21
C ALA A 43 -9.89 11.21 13.06
N PRO A 44 -9.06 11.48 14.09
CA PRO A 44 -7.62 11.26 14.04
C PRO A 44 -7.31 9.79 13.77
N SER A 45 -6.16 9.44 13.18
CA SER A 45 -5.84 8.05 12.74
C SER A 45 -5.93 7.06 13.90
N PHE A 46 -6.09 5.76 13.58
CA PHE A 46 -6.14 4.74 14.63
C PHE A 46 -4.89 4.77 15.51
N LEU A 47 -3.74 4.98 14.88
CA LEU A 47 -2.45 5.10 15.55
C LEU A 47 -2.46 6.26 16.55
N THR A 48 -3.05 7.40 16.17
CA THR A 48 -3.25 8.52 17.09
C THR A 48 -4.15 8.15 18.28
N GLN A 49 -5.15 7.29 18.07
CA GLN A 49 -6.14 6.92 19.09
C GLN A 49 -5.70 5.79 20.03
N THR A 50 -4.91 4.82 19.57
CA THR A 50 -4.60 3.57 20.33
C THR A 50 -3.19 3.49 20.89
N ARG A 51 -2.59 4.63 21.26
CA ARG A 51 -1.35 4.79 22.05
C ARG A 51 -0.02 4.63 21.31
N PHE A 52 0.00 4.41 20.00
CA PHE A 52 1.24 4.49 19.21
C PHE A 52 1.20 5.75 18.38
N ASN A 53 1.66 6.86 18.95
CA ASN A 53 1.88 8.06 18.16
C ASN A 53 3.01 7.80 17.15
N LEU A 54 2.63 7.44 15.92
CA LEU A 54 3.56 7.23 14.82
C LEU A 54 3.76 8.50 13.98
N THR A 55 3.25 9.65 14.45
CA THR A 55 3.60 10.95 13.87
C THR A 55 5.12 11.06 13.92
N ASN A 56 5.74 11.27 12.75
CA ASN A 56 7.20 11.34 12.61
C ASN A 56 7.92 10.00 12.86
N PHE A 57 7.28 8.86 12.55
CA PHE A 57 7.93 7.54 12.63
C PHE A 57 9.22 7.53 11.81
N ASN A 58 10.36 7.28 12.46
CA ASN A 58 11.71 7.36 11.87
C ASN A 58 12.18 8.79 11.49
N TYR A 59 11.43 9.83 11.85
CA TYR A 59 11.82 11.24 11.68
C TYR A 59 12.39 11.81 12.96
N ASP A 60 11.58 11.86 14.02
CA ASP A 60 11.90 12.52 15.28
C ASP A 60 11.48 11.63 16.47
N GLY A 61 12.02 11.91 17.67
CA GLY A 61 11.69 11.17 18.90
C GLY A 61 12.36 9.78 19.01
N GLU A 62 11.88 8.94 19.94
CA GLU A 62 12.51 7.65 20.28
C GLU A 62 12.62 6.67 19.10
N CYS A 63 11.64 6.69 18.19
CA CYS A 63 11.67 5.81 17.02
C CYS A 63 12.88 6.09 16.11
N SER A 64 13.34 7.34 16.01
CA SER A 64 14.54 7.71 15.22
C SER A 64 15.85 7.14 15.81
N LYS A 65 15.83 6.72 17.08
CA LYS A 65 16.99 6.09 17.73
C LYS A 65 17.14 4.63 17.32
N VAL A 66 16.02 3.94 17.11
CA VAL A 66 15.99 2.50 16.80
C VAL A 66 15.95 2.26 15.30
N PHE A 67 15.05 2.95 14.60
CA PHE A 67 14.94 2.85 13.15
C PHE A 67 15.99 3.76 12.51
N LYS A 68 16.78 3.18 11.59
CA LYS A 68 17.88 3.84 10.87
C LYS A 68 17.70 3.80 9.35
N SER A 69 16.53 3.38 8.89
CA SER A 69 16.15 3.49 7.48
C SER A 69 16.20 4.96 7.04
N GLU A 70 16.45 5.18 5.76
CA GLU A 70 16.38 6.53 5.21
C GLU A 70 14.97 7.11 5.39
N LYS A 71 14.91 8.39 5.75
CA LYS A 71 13.66 9.15 5.84
C LYS A 71 13.11 9.35 4.43
N ASN A 72 11.82 9.18 4.23
CA ASN A 72 11.24 9.55 2.94
C ASN A 72 11.29 11.07 2.72
N ASN A 73 11.32 11.44 1.45
CA ASN A 73 11.41 12.79 0.94
C ASN A 73 10.39 12.99 -0.20
N GLU A 74 10.33 14.21 -0.72
CA GLU A 74 9.35 14.62 -1.74
C GLU A 74 9.49 13.87 -3.09
N ARG A 75 10.64 13.23 -3.34
CA ARG A 75 10.84 12.40 -4.54
C ARG A 75 10.27 11.00 -4.39
N ASP A 76 10.01 10.55 -3.16
CA ASP A 76 9.48 9.23 -2.90
C ASP A 76 7.98 9.19 -3.20
N VAL A 77 7.51 8.08 -3.76
CA VAL A 77 6.11 7.90 -4.15
C VAL A 77 5.55 6.64 -3.49
N LEU A 78 4.48 6.80 -2.71
CA LEU A 78 3.60 5.70 -2.36
C LEU A 78 2.55 5.57 -3.47
N LEU A 79 2.73 4.56 -4.31
CA LEU A 79 1.79 4.22 -5.37
C LEU A 79 0.88 3.08 -4.90
N LEU A 80 -0.42 3.35 -4.88
CA LEU A 80 -1.47 2.38 -4.57
C LEU A 80 -2.40 2.28 -5.76
N GLY A 81 -3.05 1.13 -5.95
CA GLY A 81 -3.98 0.92 -7.05
C GLY A 81 -5.14 0.04 -6.65
N GLY A 82 -6.32 0.29 -7.21
CA GLY A 82 -7.50 -0.51 -6.93
C GLY A 82 -8.66 -0.29 -7.89
N SER A 83 -9.57 -1.26 -7.92
CA SER A 83 -10.86 -1.18 -8.60
C SER A 83 -11.98 -1.48 -7.62
N PHE A 84 -13.10 -0.79 -7.77
CA PHE A 84 -14.28 -0.98 -6.93
C PHE A 84 -15.51 -1.25 -7.80
N HIS A 85 -15.67 -2.50 -8.24
CA HIS A 85 -16.78 -2.89 -9.12
C HIS A 85 -18.16 -2.78 -8.45
N GLN A 86 -18.22 -2.80 -7.12
CA GLN A 86 -19.47 -2.76 -6.36
C GLN A 86 -19.37 -1.71 -5.24
N ALA A 87 -20.28 -0.74 -5.24
CA ALA A 87 -20.36 0.29 -4.20
C ALA A 87 -20.52 -0.31 -2.78
N LYS A 88 -21.20 -1.46 -2.65
CA LYS A 88 -21.34 -2.17 -1.37
C LYS A 88 -19.97 -2.61 -0.82
N LYS A 89 -19.13 -3.22 -1.64
CA LYS A 89 -17.77 -3.63 -1.24
C LYS A 89 -16.91 -2.44 -0.85
N TRP A 90 -17.04 -1.31 -1.55
CA TRP A 90 -16.39 -0.07 -1.14
C TRP A 90 -16.84 0.36 0.27
N LYS A 91 -18.14 0.42 0.55
CA LYS A 91 -18.65 0.83 1.88
C LYS A 91 -18.15 -0.06 3.03
N GLU A 92 -17.95 -1.35 2.76
CA GLU A 92 -17.39 -2.29 3.74
C GLU A 92 -15.90 -2.01 4.03
N LEU A 93 -15.13 -1.58 3.02
CA LEU A 93 -13.69 -1.33 3.10
C LEU A 93 -13.34 0.14 3.40
N GLU A 94 -14.26 1.07 3.17
CA GLU A 94 -14.06 2.51 3.23
C GLU A 94 -13.39 2.97 4.54
N PRO A 95 -13.86 2.56 5.73
CA PRO A 95 -13.23 2.97 6.99
C PRO A 95 -11.78 2.49 7.12
N MET A 96 -11.50 1.26 6.67
CA MET A 96 -10.16 0.67 6.71
C MET A 96 -9.22 1.41 5.74
N VAL A 97 -9.70 1.69 4.53
CA VAL A 97 -8.94 2.40 3.50
C VAL A 97 -8.59 3.82 3.96
N TYR A 98 -9.56 4.57 4.50
CA TYR A 98 -9.27 5.90 5.05
C TYR A 98 -8.34 5.85 6.26
N SER A 99 -8.50 4.85 7.14
CA SER A 99 -7.56 4.65 8.25
C SER A 99 -6.14 4.46 7.73
N GLN A 100 -5.95 3.59 6.74
CA GLN A 100 -4.64 3.36 6.12
C GLN A 100 -4.04 4.63 5.54
N PHE A 101 -4.81 5.43 4.80
CA PHE A 101 -4.29 6.67 4.23
C PHE A 101 -3.90 7.69 5.29
N LYS A 102 -4.67 7.81 6.38
CA LYS A 102 -4.30 8.64 7.53
C LYS A 102 -3.04 8.16 8.22
N MET A 103 -2.88 6.84 8.39
CA MET A 103 -1.64 6.26 8.93
C MET A 103 -0.43 6.59 8.03
N ASN A 104 -0.61 6.57 6.71
CA ASN A 104 0.45 6.93 5.76
C ASN A 104 0.82 8.42 5.85
N LEU A 105 -0.13 9.31 6.17
CA LEU A 105 0.19 10.72 6.41
C LEU A 105 1.13 10.91 7.61
N GLU A 106 0.97 10.11 8.66
CA GLU A 106 1.76 10.22 9.88
C GLU A 106 3.14 9.53 9.75
N THR A 107 3.16 8.37 9.10
CA THR A 107 4.34 7.50 9.02
C THR A 107 5.28 7.83 7.88
N ILE A 108 4.74 8.32 6.75
CA ILE A 108 5.52 8.71 5.58
C ILE A 108 5.14 10.12 5.07
N PRO A 109 5.29 11.15 5.92
CA PRO A 109 4.72 12.47 5.67
C PRO A 109 5.21 13.14 4.39
N ASN A 110 6.47 12.94 4.00
CA ASN A 110 7.09 13.68 2.89
C ASN A 110 6.92 13.02 1.52
N ALA A 111 6.54 11.74 1.47
CA ALA A 111 6.33 11.03 0.21
C ALA A 111 5.06 11.51 -0.50
N LYS A 112 5.11 11.63 -1.83
CA LYS A 112 3.93 11.82 -2.67
C LYS A 112 3.06 10.57 -2.62
N LYS A 113 1.75 10.71 -2.41
CA LYS A 113 0.81 9.58 -2.30
C LYS A 113 -0.13 9.62 -3.49
N VAL A 114 -0.13 8.56 -4.29
CA VAL A 114 -0.93 8.45 -5.51
C VAL A 114 -1.76 7.17 -5.48
N PHE A 115 -3.07 7.30 -5.69
CA PHE A 115 -3.98 6.18 -5.87
C PHE A 115 -4.43 6.08 -7.33
N VAL A 116 -4.03 5.01 -8.00
CA VAL A 116 -4.48 4.68 -9.35
C VAL A 116 -5.81 3.97 -9.29
N LEU A 117 -6.88 4.69 -9.63
CA LEU A 117 -8.23 4.15 -9.68
C LEU A 117 -8.49 3.51 -11.06
N ILE A 118 -8.75 2.21 -11.06
CA ILE A 118 -9.12 1.46 -12.26
C ILE A 118 -10.65 1.45 -12.40
N GLY A 119 -11.17 2.10 -13.44
CA GLY A 119 -12.61 2.23 -13.68
C GLY A 119 -13.23 3.44 -13.00
N ASN A 120 -14.53 3.36 -12.71
CA ASN A 120 -15.30 4.46 -12.12
C ASN A 120 -15.13 4.52 -10.59
N PRO A 121 -15.20 5.72 -9.98
CA PRO A 121 -15.23 5.86 -8.54
C PRO A 121 -16.45 5.14 -7.93
N PRO A 122 -16.31 4.48 -6.77
CA PRO A 122 -17.42 3.78 -6.12
C PRO A 122 -18.49 4.71 -5.53
N THR A 123 -18.13 5.97 -5.26
CA THR A 123 -19.02 7.03 -4.79
C THR A 123 -18.64 8.36 -5.46
N PRO A 124 -19.56 9.34 -5.57
CA PRO A 124 -19.26 10.66 -6.13
C PRO A 124 -18.13 11.38 -5.39
N ASP A 125 -18.08 11.22 -4.07
CA ASP A 125 -17.15 11.96 -3.19
C ASP A 125 -15.81 11.23 -3.00
N PHE A 126 -15.60 10.07 -3.62
CA PHE A 126 -14.41 9.23 -3.44
C PHE A 126 -13.12 10.02 -3.66
N ILE A 127 -13.03 10.74 -4.78
CA ILE A 127 -11.83 11.49 -5.15
C ILE A 127 -11.57 12.63 -4.17
N GLU A 128 -12.61 13.37 -3.79
CA GLU A 128 -12.50 14.46 -2.83
C GLU A 128 -12.04 13.95 -1.46
N ASN A 129 -12.58 12.84 -1.00
CA ASN A 129 -12.24 12.26 0.30
C ASN A 129 -10.79 11.76 0.35
N LEU A 130 -10.30 11.10 -0.71
CA LEU A 130 -8.90 10.69 -0.78
C LEU A 130 -7.96 11.91 -0.85
N ASN A 131 -8.33 12.95 -1.59
CA ASN A 131 -7.56 14.20 -1.63
C ASN A 131 -7.48 14.86 -0.25
N LYS A 132 -8.56 14.85 0.55
CA LYS A 132 -8.53 15.32 1.96
C LYS A 132 -7.60 14.49 2.84
N CYS A 133 -7.36 13.22 2.49
CA CYS A 133 -6.33 12.39 3.11
C CYS A 133 -4.93 12.58 2.50
N GLY A 134 -4.70 13.63 1.71
CA GLY A 134 -3.41 13.93 1.07
C GLY A 134 -3.00 12.92 0.00
N VAL A 135 -3.96 12.22 -0.62
CA VAL A 135 -3.73 11.22 -1.67
C VAL A 135 -4.28 11.74 -2.99
N GLU A 136 -3.41 11.87 -3.98
CA GLU A 136 -3.81 12.23 -5.35
C GLU A 136 -4.44 11.01 -6.04
N VAL A 137 -5.63 11.16 -6.61
CA VAL A 137 -6.29 10.07 -7.36
C VAL A 137 -6.06 10.25 -8.87
N VAL A 138 -5.46 9.24 -9.50
CA VAL A 138 -5.28 9.17 -10.96
C VAL A 138 -6.21 8.09 -11.52
N GLN A 139 -7.16 8.49 -12.37
CA GLN A 139 -8.13 7.54 -12.93
C GLN A 139 -7.64 6.94 -14.25
N ALA A 140 -7.51 5.62 -14.28
CA ALA A 140 -7.19 4.86 -15.48
C ALA A 140 -8.50 4.47 -16.21
N LYS A 141 -8.90 5.28 -17.20
CA LYS A 141 -10.20 5.17 -17.90
C LYS A 141 -10.26 4.12 -19.01
N ASN A 142 -9.14 3.48 -19.37
CA ASN A 142 -9.03 2.57 -20.53
C ASN A 142 -8.39 1.21 -20.20
N VAL A 143 -8.42 0.79 -18.93
CA VAL A 143 -7.91 -0.54 -18.56
C VAL A 143 -9.03 -1.56 -18.74
N PRO A 144 -8.83 -2.62 -19.56
CA PRO A 144 -9.82 -3.68 -19.71
C PRO A 144 -10.14 -4.26 -18.33
N GLN A 145 -11.38 -4.10 -17.88
CA GLN A 145 -11.85 -4.82 -16.71
C GLN A 145 -12.06 -6.26 -17.16
N GLY A 146 -11.21 -7.18 -16.69
CA GLY A 146 -11.39 -8.60 -16.97
C GLY A 146 -12.78 -9.03 -16.53
N ASN A 147 -13.55 -9.58 -17.47
CA ASN A 147 -14.87 -10.15 -17.22
C ASN A 147 -14.79 -11.36 -16.29
#